data_AF-A0A953TGS7-F1
#
_entry.id   AF-A0A953TGS7-F1
#
_cell.length_a   1.000
_cell.length_b   1.000
_cell.length_c   1.000
_cell.angle_alpha   90.00
_cell.angle_beta   90.00
_cell.angle_gamma   90.00
#
_symmetry.space_group_name_H-M   'P 1'
#
loop_
_entity.id
_entity.type
_entity.pdbx_description
1 polymer ?
#
loop_
_entity_poly.entity_id
_entity_poly.type
_entity_poly.pdbx_seq_one_letter_code
_entity_poly.pdbx_strand_id
1 'polypeptide(L)'
;MDLHLPTRGLDRYKSASQRARVSTEPWGAKNLYCPACDSPRIESFPTNTPALDFNCPSCHALFQLKSKSSSFGRRVQDGSFDSMRRTILADRTPNLFLLRYSLPDLIVRDVLLIPHFVFSLSLLEKRKTAFCQRGPGGLGRVQFPTG
;
A
#
# COMPACT_ATOMS: atom_id res chain seq x y z
N MET A 1 16.15 -4.47 -12.42
CA MET A 1 15.16 -3.61 -11.73
C MET A 1 15.74 -2.21 -11.68
N ASP A 2 15.01 -1.21 -12.16
CA ASP A 2 15.42 0.19 -12.01
C ASP A 2 15.07 0.64 -10.58
N LEU A 3 16.00 1.25 -9.85
CA LEU A 3 15.75 1.68 -8.47
C LEU A 3 15.35 3.16 -8.37
N HIS A 4 15.37 3.92 -9.46
CA HIS A 4 15.00 5.33 -9.42
C HIS A 4 13.49 5.49 -9.64
N LEU A 5 12.84 6.21 -8.74
CA LEU A 5 11.44 6.56 -8.92
C LEU A 5 11.30 7.67 -9.98
N PRO A 6 10.28 7.62 -10.85
CA PRO A 6 9.96 8.68 -11.79
C PRO A 6 9.75 10.03 -11.11
N THR A 7 10.44 11.05 -11.60
CA THR A 7 10.39 12.42 -11.04
C THR A 7 9.57 13.40 -11.89
N ARG A 8 9.26 13.04 -13.14
CA ARG A 8 8.56 13.89 -14.10
C ARG A 8 7.14 14.20 -13.62
N GLY A 9 6.80 15.50 -13.53
CA GLY A 9 5.46 15.97 -13.18
C GLY A 9 5.13 15.98 -11.68
N LEU A 10 6.10 15.66 -10.80
CA LEU A 10 5.89 15.72 -9.36
C LEU A 10 5.74 17.14 -8.83
N ASP A 11 6.27 18.13 -9.55
CA ASP A 11 6.16 19.58 -9.28
C ASP A 11 4.71 20.08 -9.30
N ARG A 12 3.82 19.38 -10.01
CA ARG A 12 2.38 19.70 -10.09
C ARG A 12 1.61 19.43 -8.80
N TYR A 13 2.19 18.67 -7.88
CA TYR A 13 1.52 18.23 -6.66
C TYR A 13 2.14 18.88 -5.43
N LYS A 14 1.32 19.59 -4.65
CA LYS A 14 1.75 20.20 -3.38
C LYS A 14 1.87 19.17 -2.25
N SER A 15 1.03 18.13 -2.27
CA SER A 15 0.98 17.11 -1.22
C SER A 15 2.11 16.09 -1.39
N ALA A 16 2.90 15.88 -0.33
CA ALA A 16 3.92 14.84 -0.30
C ALA A 16 3.33 13.44 -0.56
N SER A 17 2.13 13.16 -0.06
CA SER A 17 1.45 11.87 -0.29
C SER A 17 1.07 11.68 -1.75
N GLN A 18 0.60 12.74 -2.43
CA GLN A 18 0.29 12.67 -3.86
C GLN A 18 1.56 12.51 -4.70
N ARG A 19 2.63 13.24 -4.37
CA ARG A 19 3.94 13.09 -5.03
C ARG A 19 4.46 11.65 -4.89
N ALA A 20 4.41 11.10 -3.67
CA ALA A 20 4.81 9.71 -3.42
C ALA A 20 3.98 8.74 -4.26
N ARG A 21 2.65 8.92 -4.32
CA ARG A 21 1.74 8.10 -5.10
C ARG A 21 2.09 8.12 -6.60
N VAL A 22 2.14 9.30 -7.20
CA VAL A 22 2.41 9.51 -8.64
C VAL A 22 3.79 9.02 -9.05
N SER A 23 4.74 8.98 -8.12
CA SER A 23 6.08 8.46 -8.36
C SER A 23 6.15 6.93 -8.19
N THR A 24 5.57 6.39 -7.11
CA THR A 24 5.74 4.97 -6.71
C THR A 24 4.82 4.00 -7.42
N GLU A 25 3.60 4.39 -7.78
CA GLU A 25 2.67 3.50 -8.51
C GLU A 25 3.20 3.14 -9.92
N PRO A 26 3.64 4.10 -10.77
CA PRO A 26 4.20 3.76 -12.09
C PRO A 26 5.50 2.97 -12.00
N TRP A 27 6.33 3.25 -10.99
CA TRP A 27 7.52 2.45 -10.73
C TRP A 27 7.15 1.00 -10.39
N GLY A 28 6.13 0.82 -9.54
CA GLY A 28 5.62 -0.49 -9.15
C GLY A 28 5.12 -1.28 -10.36
N ALA A 29 4.30 -0.66 -11.22
CA ALA A 29 3.78 -1.29 -12.45
C ALA A 29 4.89 -1.80 -13.38
N LYS A 30 6.02 -1.08 -13.44
CA LYS A 30 7.14 -1.41 -14.32
C LYS A 30 8.10 -2.44 -13.73
N ASN A 31 8.24 -2.49 -12.40
CA ASN A 31 9.31 -3.24 -11.75
C ASN A 31 8.84 -4.41 -10.87
N LEU A 32 7.60 -4.42 -10.42
CA LEU A 32 7.07 -5.50 -9.57
C LEU A 32 6.55 -6.67 -10.42
N TYR A 33 6.70 -7.87 -9.88
CA TYR A 33 6.18 -9.13 -10.42
C TYR A 33 5.14 -9.73 -9.47
N CYS A 34 4.42 -10.76 -9.91
CA CYS A 34 3.46 -11.43 -9.05
C CYS A 34 4.19 -12.39 -8.09
N PRO A 35 4.09 -12.21 -6.76
CA PRO A 35 4.67 -13.17 -5.81
C PRO A 35 3.81 -14.42 -5.58
N ALA A 36 2.61 -14.47 -6.15
CA ALA A 36 1.66 -15.57 -5.96
C ALA A 36 1.64 -16.58 -7.13
N CYS A 37 2.33 -16.30 -8.24
CA CYS A 37 2.44 -17.18 -9.40
C CYS A 37 3.65 -16.78 -10.27
N ASP A 38 3.87 -17.45 -11.39
CA ASP A 38 5.00 -17.20 -12.29
C ASP A 38 4.82 -15.98 -13.23
N SER A 39 3.79 -15.16 -13.02
CA SER A 39 3.58 -13.96 -13.84
C SER A 39 4.73 -12.96 -13.61
N PRO A 40 5.47 -12.59 -14.68
CA PRO A 40 6.63 -11.70 -14.56
C PRO A 40 6.24 -10.24 -14.30
N ARG A 41 4.94 -9.91 -14.36
CA ARG A 41 4.42 -8.56 -14.19
C ARG A 41 3.11 -8.54 -13.41
N ILE A 42 2.82 -7.37 -12.84
CA ILE A 42 1.50 -6.99 -12.35
C ILE A 42 0.99 -5.80 -13.18
N GLU A 43 -0.33 -5.63 -13.25
CA GLU A 43 -0.97 -4.57 -14.03
C GLU A 43 -1.66 -3.58 -13.10
N SER A 44 -1.60 -2.29 -13.44
CA SER A 44 -2.24 -1.24 -12.65
C SER A 44 -3.75 -1.27 -12.81
N PHE A 45 -4.46 -1.09 -11.69
CA PHE A 45 -5.88 -0.79 -11.75
C PHE A 45 -6.13 0.61 -12.33
N PRO A 46 -7.32 0.86 -12.89
CA PRO A 46 -7.74 2.21 -13.23
C PRO A 46 -7.68 3.14 -12.01
N THR A 47 -7.34 4.40 -12.26
CA THR A 47 -7.26 5.43 -11.21
C THR A 47 -8.56 5.51 -10.42
N ASN A 48 -8.46 5.71 -9.10
CA ASN A 48 -9.57 5.77 -8.13
C ASN A 48 -10.22 4.44 -7.73
N THR A 49 -9.60 3.29 -8.02
CA THR A 49 -10.03 2.02 -7.42
C THR A 49 -9.68 2.03 -5.91
N PRO A 50 -10.65 1.93 -4.98
CA PRO A 50 -10.35 2.02 -3.56
C PRO A 50 -9.49 0.85 -3.09
N ALA A 51 -8.34 1.17 -2.48
CA ALA A 51 -7.43 0.22 -1.84
C ALA A 51 -6.86 -0.91 -2.73
N LEU A 52 -6.90 -0.74 -4.06
CA LEU A 52 -6.34 -1.68 -5.03
C LEU A 52 -5.53 -0.91 -6.05
N ASP A 53 -4.24 -1.22 -6.13
CA ASP A 53 -3.30 -0.54 -7.02
C ASP A 53 -2.87 -1.44 -8.18
N PHE A 54 -2.77 -2.76 -7.94
CA PHE A 54 -2.41 -3.72 -8.99
C PHE A 54 -3.19 -5.04 -8.92
N ASN A 55 -3.29 -5.73 -10.05
CA ASN A 55 -3.67 -7.13 -10.14
C ASN A 55 -2.62 -7.95 -10.89
N CYS A 56 -2.61 -9.25 -10.65
CA CYS A 56 -1.92 -10.19 -11.53
C CYS A 56 -2.84 -10.57 -12.70
N PRO A 57 -2.40 -10.45 -13.96
CA PRO A 57 -3.20 -10.89 -15.10
C PRO A 57 -3.36 -12.43 -15.19
N SER A 58 -2.47 -13.19 -14.53
CA SER A 58 -2.47 -14.66 -14.60
C SER A 58 -3.26 -15.33 -13.48
N CYS A 59 -3.04 -14.97 -12.21
CA CYS A 59 -3.69 -15.60 -11.07
C CYS A 59 -4.74 -14.71 -10.40
N HIS A 60 -4.96 -13.51 -10.92
CA HIS A 60 -5.92 -12.53 -10.40
C HIS A 60 -5.69 -12.08 -8.95
N ALA A 61 -4.52 -12.39 -8.38
CA ALA A 61 -4.13 -11.88 -7.07
C ALA A 61 -4.16 -10.35 -7.07
N LEU A 62 -4.71 -9.79 -5.99
CA LEU A 62 -4.88 -8.36 -5.80
C LEU A 62 -3.78 -7.79 -4.92
N PHE A 63 -3.30 -6.60 -5.26
CA PHE A 63 -2.21 -5.93 -4.55
C PHE A 63 -2.54 -4.47 -4.26
N GLN A 64 -2.17 -4.03 -3.07
CA GLN A 64 -2.12 -2.63 -2.66
C GLN A 64 -0.66 -2.22 -2.43
N LEU A 65 -0.30 -0.99 -2.77
CA LEU A 65 1.01 -0.40 -2.55
C LEU A 65 0.91 0.73 -1.52
N LYS A 66 1.67 0.58 -0.43
CA LYS A 66 1.92 1.67 0.51
C LYS A 66 3.37 2.07 0.46
N SER A 67 3.63 3.35 0.33
CA SER A 67 4.97 3.90 0.17
C SER A 67 5.29 5.00 1.16
N LYS A 68 6.56 5.12 1.52
CA LYS A 68 7.05 6.22 2.35
C LYS A 68 8.57 6.41 2.25
N SER A 69 9.02 7.61 2.60
CA SER A 69 10.44 7.97 2.62
C SER A 69 11.17 7.55 3.90
N SER A 70 10.45 7.11 4.93
CA SER A 70 10.98 6.70 6.23
C SER A 70 10.88 5.18 6.43
N SER A 71 11.42 4.64 7.53
CA SER A 71 11.38 3.19 7.78
C SER A 71 10.01 2.67 8.19
N PHE A 72 9.59 1.53 7.60
CA PHE A 72 8.70 0.49 8.20
C PHE A 72 8.66 0.56 9.74
N GLY A 73 7.58 1.02 10.39
CA GLY A 73 7.39 0.78 11.82
C GLY A 73 6.58 -0.51 12.03
N ARG A 74 6.36 -0.91 13.27
CA ARG A 74 5.52 -2.09 13.61
C ARG A 74 4.05 -1.97 13.21
N ARG A 75 3.63 -0.76 12.80
CA ARG A 75 2.26 -0.42 12.42
C ARG A 75 2.25 0.14 11.01
N VAL A 76 1.33 -0.34 10.19
CA VAL A 76 1.04 0.23 8.87
C VAL A 76 -0.30 0.92 8.93
N GLN A 77 -0.33 2.19 8.54
CA GLN A 77 -1.57 2.97 8.47
C GLN A 77 -2.45 2.44 7.35
N ASP A 78 -3.75 2.31 7.61
CA ASP A 78 -4.72 1.84 6.64
C ASP A 78 -5.95 2.75 6.54
N GLY A 79 -6.86 2.39 5.62
CA GLY A 79 -8.19 2.98 5.46
C GLY A 79 -9.06 2.84 6.71
N SER A 80 -10.38 3.03 6.60
CA SER A 80 -11.24 2.97 7.78
C SER A 80 -11.22 1.58 8.44
N PHE A 81 -11.25 1.55 9.77
CA PHE A 81 -11.29 0.32 10.56
C PHE A 81 -12.45 -0.58 10.13
N ASP A 82 -13.64 0.01 9.94
CA ASP A 82 -14.82 -0.74 9.52
C ASP A 82 -14.73 -1.22 8.07
N SER A 83 -14.00 -0.51 7.20
CA SER A 83 -13.71 -1.00 5.85
C SER A 83 -12.78 -2.22 5.92
N MET A 84 -11.64 -2.11 6.61
CA MET A 84 -10.68 -3.20 6.69
C MET A 84 -11.27 -4.43 7.40
N ARG A 85 -12.05 -4.22 8.48
CA ARG A 85 -12.78 -5.29 9.15
C ARG A 85 -13.72 -6.03 8.19
N ARG A 86 -14.51 -5.29 7.39
CA ARG A 86 -15.40 -5.91 6.39
C ARG A 86 -14.62 -6.67 5.32
N THR A 87 -13.52 -6.11 4.86
CA THR A 87 -12.65 -6.75 3.86
C THR A 87 -12.04 -8.06 4.38
N ILE A 88 -11.56 -8.09 5.64
CA ILE A 88 -11.05 -9.31 6.28
C ILE A 88 -12.17 -10.34 6.42
N LEU A 89 -13.33 -9.95 6.96
CA LEU A 89 -14.47 -10.87 7.14
C LEU A 89 -15.02 -11.43 5.82
N ALA A 90 -14.87 -10.70 4.72
CA ALA A 90 -15.29 -11.13 3.40
C ALA A 90 -14.22 -11.92 2.63
N ASP A 91 -13.04 -12.14 3.22
CA ASP A 91 -11.85 -12.74 2.57
C ASP A 91 -11.47 -12.03 1.26
N ARG A 92 -11.45 -10.70 1.29
CA ARG A 92 -11.14 -9.84 0.13
C ARG A 92 -9.93 -8.95 0.36
N THR A 93 -9.07 -9.27 1.33
CA THR A 93 -7.88 -8.48 1.60
C THR A 93 -6.91 -8.58 0.42
N PRO A 94 -6.41 -7.45 -0.11
CA PRO A 94 -5.31 -7.52 -1.06
C PRO A 94 -4.01 -7.87 -0.34
N ASN A 95 -3.06 -8.42 -1.09
CA ASN A 95 -1.68 -8.48 -0.65
C ASN A 95 -1.13 -7.06 -0.58
N LEU A 96 -0.23 -6.79 0.36
CA LEU A 96 0.27 -5.43 0.60
C LEU A 96 1.76 -5.34 0.30
N PHE A 97 2.12 -4.52 -0.69
CA PHE A 97 3.49 -4.08 -0.91
C PHE A 97 3.80 -2.84 -0.05
N LEU A 98 4.92 -2.90 0.66
CA LEU A 98 5.50 -1.78 1.38
C LEU A 98 6.77 -1.34 0.66
N LEU A 99 6.74 -0.15 0.07
CA LEU A 99 7.88 0.43 -0.65
C LEU A 99 8.51 1.55 0.17
N ARG A 100 9.79 1.38 0.52
CA ARG A 100 10.60 2.43 1.14
C ARG A 100 11.51 3.06 0.09
N TYR A 101 11.56 4.38 0.06
CA TYR A 101 12.47 5.14 -0.80
C TYR A 101 13.25 6.18 0.00
N SER A 102 14.36 6.69 -0.53
CA SER A 102 15.12 7.78 0.08
C SER A 102 14.82 9.13 -0.58
N LEU A 103 14.91 10.20 0.20
CA LEU A 103 14.95 11.58 -0.30
C LEU A 103 16.37 12.15 -0.06
N PRO A 104 16.83 13.10 -0.89
CA PRO A 104 16.11 13.70 -2.04
C PRO A 104 16.15 12.86 -3.32
N ASP A 105 17.00 11.84 -3.39
CA ASP A 105 17.35 11.13 -4.63
C ASP A 105 16.22 10.28 -5.24
N LEU A 106 15.14 10.04 -4.48
CA LEU A 106 13.99 9.23 -4.90
C LEU A 106 14.39 7.81 -5.35
N ILE A 107 15.33 7.20 -4.62
CA ILE A 107 15.82 5.84 -4.85
C ILE A 107 15.05 4.86 -3.96
N VAL A 108 14.52 3.79 -4.56
CA VAL A 108 13.92 2.66 -3.84
C VAL A 108 14.99 1.94 -3.04
N ARG A 109 14.69 1.75 -1.75
CA ARG A 109 15.59 1.08 -0.79
C ARG A 109 15.13 -0.33 -0.51
N ASP A 110 13.86 -0.51 -0.17
CA ASP A 110 13.29 -1.84 0.06
C ASP A 110 11.87 -1.94 -0.51
N VAL A 111 11.51 -3.17 -0.87
CA VAL A 111 10.14 -3.58 -1.13
C VAL A 111 9.85 -4.82 -0.30
N LEU A 112 8.84 -4.76 0.56
CA LEU A 112 8.37 -5.90 1.34
C LEU A 112 6.97 -6.29 0.89
N LEU A 113 6.71 -7.59 0.82
CA LEU A 113 5.37 -8.15 0.62
C LEU A 113 4.80 -8.65 1.94
N ILE A 114 3.56 -8.28 2.22
CA ILE A 114 2.72 -8.88 3.24
C ILE A 114 1.60 -9.65 2.55
N PRO A 115 1.58 -10.98 2.64
CA PRO A 115 0.51 -11.80 2.08
C PRO A 115 -0.85 -11.51 2.73
N HIS A 116 -1.93 -11.61 1.95
CA HIS A 116 -3.26 -11.22 2.41
C HIS A 116 -3.79 -12.05 3.60
N PHE A 117 -3.42 -13.33 3.68
CA PHE A 117 -3.85 -14.25 4.73
C PHE A 117 -3.30 -13.88 6.12
N VAL A 118 -2.30 -13.00 6.19
CA VAL A 118 -1.75 -12.50 7.46
C VAL A 118 -2.72 -11.51 8.12
N PHE A 119 -3.60 -10.87 7.35
CA PHE A 119 -4.55 -9.89 7.89
C PHE A 119 -5.67 -10.58 8.66
N SER A 120 -5.59 -10.54 9.98
CA SER A 120 -6.63 -11.04 10.88
C SER A 120 -7.20 -9.91 11.75
N LEU A 121 -8.40 -10.14 12.31
CA LEU A 121 -9.07 -9.15 13.15
C LEU A 121 -8.27 -8.78 14.41
N SER A 122 -7.43 -9.70 14.92
CA SER A 122 -6.58 -9.42 16.08
C SER A 122 -5.44 -8.45 15.79
N LEU A 123 -5.05 -8.30 14.53
CA LEU A 123 -4.03 -7.32 14.11
C LEU A 123 -4.61 -5.92 13.88
N LEU A 124 -5.94 -5.77 13.86
CA LEU A 124 -6.60 -4.49 13.64
C LEU A 124 -6.65 -3.65 14.92
N GLU A 125 -5.96 -2.52 14.90
CA GLU A 125 -6.05 -1.51 15.94
C GLU A 125 -7.01 -0.39 15.50
N LYS A 126 -8.06 -0.15 16.30
CA LYS A 126 -8.90 1.05 16.15
C LYS A 126 -8.11 2.25 16.66
N ARG A 127 -7.92 3.27 15.82
CA ARG A 127 -7.34 4.53 16.30
C ARG A 127 -8.32 5.19 17.26
N LYS A 128 -7.87 5.52 18.49
CA LYS A 128 -8.56 6.52 19.31
C LYS A 128 -8.44 7.86 18.56
N THR A 129 -9.53 8.31 17.95
CA THR A 129 -9.61 9.68 17.45
C THR A 129 -9.54 10.60 18.66
N ALA A 130 -8.46 11.39 18.76
CA ALA A 130 -8.48 12.54 19.66
C ALA A 130 -9.64 13.44 19.20
N PHE A 131 -10.45 13.84 20.17
CA PHE A 131 -11.76 14.45 20.02
C PHE A 131 -11.66 15.78 19.23
N CYS A 132 -12.22 15.84 18.01
CA CYS A 132 -13.07 16.96 17.55
C CYS A 132 -13.72 16.68 16.16
N GLN A 133 -15.01 16.38 16.23
CA GLN A 133 -16.14 16.65 15.30
C GLN A 133 -16.16 16.17 13.83
N ARG A 134 -17.18 15.33 13.59
CA ARG A 134 -18.00 15.08 12.37
C ARG A 134 -17.34 14.38 11.16
N GLY A 135 -17.50 13.05 11.14
CA GLY A 135 -17.46 12.20 9.94
C GLY A 135 -17.46 10.69 10.29
N PRO A 136 -18.30 9.83 9.69
CA PRO A 136 -18.36 8.41 10.03
C PRO A 136 -17.25 7.66 9.28
N GLY A 137 -16.12 7.39 9.95
CA GLY A 137 -15.08 6.52 9.39
C GLY A 137 -13.71 6.72 10.02
N GLY A 138 -13.49 6.15 11.20
CA GLY A 138 -12.16 6.15 11.82
C GLY A 138 -11.17 5.28 11.03
N LEU A 139 -10.01 5.82 10.69
CA LEU A 139 -8.88 5.09 10.06
C LEU A 139 -8.31 4.02 11.01
N GLY A 140 -8.16 2.77 10.54
CA GLY A 140 -7.58 1.63 11.24
C GLY A 140 -6.07 1.49 11.01
N ARG A 141 -5.42 0.61 11.77
CA ARG A 141 -4.01 0.21 11.61
C ARG A 141 -3.86 -1.30 11.69
N VAL A 142 -2.86 -1.84 11.00
CA VAL A 142 -2.44 -3.25 11.14
C VAL A 142 -1.10 -3.29 11.88
N GLN A 143 -1.01 -4.11 12.93
CA GLN A 143 0.23 -4.40 13.66
C GLN A 143 0.72 -5.81 13.30
N PHE A 144 2.03 -5.99 13.04
CA PHE A 144 2.61 -7.33 12.82
C PHE A 144 3.34 -7.84 14.08
N PRO A 145 3.25 -9.14 14.41
CA PRO A 145 4.00 -9.75 15.49
C PRO A 145 5.51 -9.83 15.17
N THR A 146 6.33 -9.78 16.20
CA THR A 146 7.79 -9.93 16.13
C THR A 146 8.13 -11.42 16.10
N GLY A 147 8.95 -11.82 15.12
CA GLY A 147 9.86 -12.95 15.30
C GLY A 147 11.05 -12.55 16.17
#